data_AF-A0A6P4IJI1-F1
#
_entry.id   AF-A0A6P4IJI1-F1
#
_cell.length_a   1.000
_cell.length_b   1.000
_cell.length_c   1.000
_cell.angle_alpha   90.00
_cell.angle_beta   90.00
_cell.angle_gamma   90.00
#
_symmetry.space_group_name_H-M   'P 1'
#
loop_
_entity.id
_entity.type
_entity.pdbx_description
1 polymer ?
#
loop_
_entity_poly.entity_id
_entity_poly.type
_entity_poly.pdbx_seq_one_letter_code
_entity_poly.pdbx_strand_id
1 'polypeptide(L)'
;MGSNGSLLVILLSGLLLLELLWTLEASLYTSQNSNAHETRRRSRPRNRCPQVGAIKNFDLERMMGCWHVVQYYASTEELPEYACMRSHFSFSKEDQHITMNFSYIFAEDPLREKLVGNITWMIPKFEEPGHWQHTEDIYEGVYNTYVLDTDYDTWGLVMHCAEKKKHPRYLSALLLARKTSLADNEISFLRGKLPQDIDKSFMFDIGQGSCDNLMESSQDDPLAYVVNGRRNGREIFKLVNKLGR
;
A
#
# COMPACT_ATOMS: atom_id res chain seq x y z
N MET A 1 -66.48 38.10 12.60
CA MET A 1 -65.23 38.61 12.00
C MET A 1 -64.13 38.34 13.01
N GLY A 2 -63.48 37.19 13.01
CA GLY A 2 -62.61 36.67 11.95
C GLY A 2 -61.18 36.64 12.49
N SER A 3 -61.00 35.92 13.61
CA SER A 3 -59.75 35.75 14.35
C SER A 3 -58.79 34.80 13.61
N ASN A 4 -58.24 35.24 12.48
CA ASN A 4 -57.29 34.46 11.68
C ASN A 4 -55.87 35.06 11.63
N GLY A 5 -55.58 36.10 12.43
CA GLY A 5 -54.25 36.72 12.47
C GLY A 5 -53.28 36.11 13.50
N SER A 6 -53.78 35.41 14.52
CA SER A 6 -52.95 35.02 15.67
C SER A 6 -52.30 33.64 15.53
N LEU A 7 -52.92 32.72 14.78
CA LEU A 7 -52.38 31.37 14.55
C LEU A 7 -51.20 31.35 13.56
N LEU A 8 -51.16 32.26 12.58
CA LEU A 8 -50.07 32.32 11.59
C LEU A 8 -48.76 32.83 12.21
N VAL A 9 -48.85 33.77 13.17
CA VAL A 9 -47.68 34.35 13.86
C VAL A 9 -47.04 33.33 14.80
N ILE A 10 -47.85 32.50 15.47
CA ILE A 10 -47.36 31.45 16.37
C ILE A 10 -46.64 30.35 15.59
N LEU A 11 -47.17 29.93 14.43
CA LEU A 11 -46.53 28.93 13.56
C LEU A 11 -45.21 29.42 12.94
N LEU A 12 -45.12 30.69 12.53
CA LEU A 12 -43.88 31.29 12.02
C LEU A 12 -42.82 31.49 13.12
N SER A 13 -43.23 31.79 14.35
CA SER A 13 -42.30 31.89 15.49
C SER A 13 -41.76 30.54 15.96
N GLY A 14 -42.53 29.45 15.83
CA GLY A 14 -42.10 28.10 16.15
C GLY A 14 -41.08 27.51 15.16
N LEU A 15 -41.20 27.85 13.88
CA LEU A 15 -40.23 27.44 12.84
C LEU A 15 -38.89 28.17 12.96
N LEU A 16 -38.89 29.46 13.33
CA LEU A 16 -37.65 30.21 13.61
C LEU A 16 -36.93 29.72 14.87
N LEU A 17 -37.66 29.26 15.89
CA LEU A 17 -37.09 28.66 17.09
C LEU A 17 -36.51 27.26 16.84
N LEU A 18 -37.09 26.47 15.91
CA LEU A 18 -36.50 25.18 15.52
C LEU A 18 -35.17 25.38 14.77
N GLU A 19 -35.09 26.30 13.80
CA GLU A 19 -33.84 26.59 13.06
C GLU A 19 -32.71 27.15 13.94
N LEU A 20 -33.05 27.86 15.03
CA LEU A 20 -32.07 28.34 16.02
C LEU A 20 -31.51 27.23 16.94
N LEU A 21 -32.23 26.12 17.14
CA LEU A 21 -31.69 24.97 17.88
C LEU A 21 -30.69 24.15 17.05
N TRP A 22 -30.89 24.03 15.73
CA TRP A 22 -29.94 23.33 14.86
C TRP A 22 -28.61 24.09 14.71
N THR A 23 -28.63 25.42 14.77
CA THR A 23 -27.41 26.23 14.69
C THR A 23 -26.59 26.24 15.99
N LEU A 24 -27.22 26.06 17.16
CA LEU A 24 -26.52 25.95 18.44
C LEU A 24 -25.86 24.57 18.66
N GLU A 25 -26.47 23.47 18.17
CA GLU A 25 -25.79 22.16 18.17
C GLU A 25 -24.63 22.09 17.18
N ALA A 26 -24.74 22.72 16.00
CA ALA A 26 -23.63 22.81 15.04
C ALA A 26 -22.44 23.62 15.60
N SER A 27 -22.70 24.62 16.45
CA SER A 27 -21.69 25.44 17.12
C SER A 27 -20.97 24.72 18.27
N LEU A 28 -21.64 23.80 18.97
CA LEU A 28 -21.02 22.99 20.03
C LEU A 28 -20.23 21.80 19.47
N TYR A 29 -20.59 21.29 18.29
CA TYR A 29 -19.84 20.24 17.60
C TYR A 29 -18.60 20.72 16.83
N THR A 30 -18.42 22.02 16.61
CA THR A 30 -17.22 22.55 15.91
C THR A 30 -16.22 23.27 16.82
N SER A 31 -16.41 23.26 18.14
CA SER A 31 -15.51 23.90 19.12
C SER A 31 -14.73 22.91 19.99
N GLN A 32 -14.41 21.71 19.49
CA GLN A 32 -13.47 20.79 20.13
C GLN A 32 -12.44 20.28 19.12
N ASN A 33 -11.58 21.16 18.62
CA ASN A 33 -10.27 20.72 18.12
C ASN A 33 -9.18 21.80 18.20
N SER A 34 -9.25 22.65 19.22
CA SER A 34 -8.23 23.66 19.54
C SER A 34 -7.18 23.13 20.53
N ASN A 35 -6.88 21.83 20.50
CA ASN A 35 -5.77 21.22 21.25
C ASN A 35 -4.70 20.64 20.32
N ALA A 36 -4.55 21.19 19.11
CA ALA A 36 -3.33 21.03 18.32
C ALA A 36 -2.19 21.94 18.87
N HIS A 37 -2.02 21.93 20.20
CA HIS A 37 -0.78 22.32 20.87
C HIS A 37 0.01 21.07 21.26
N GLU A 38 -0.11 20.01 20.45
CA GLU A 38 0.82 18.90 20.51
C GLU A 38 2.14 19.39 19.92
N THR A 39 3.08 19.66 20.84
CA THR A 39 4.50 19.89 20.63
C THR A 39 4.95 19.78 19.18
N ARG A 40 5.27 20.93 18.59
CA ARG A 40 5.98 21.08 17.32
C ARG A 40 7.40 20.48 17.46
N ARG A 41 7.51 19.16 17.64
CA ARG A 41 8.72 18.40 17.33
C ARG A 41 9.02 18.78 15.89
N ARG A 42 10.16 19.44 15.65
CA ARG A 42 10.63 19.82 14.31
C ARG A 42 10.32 18.66 13.36
N SER A 43 9.28 18.80 12.54
CA SER A 43 8.93 17.82 11.52
C SER A 43 10.18 17.67 10.65
N ARG A 44 10.74 16.47 10.58
CA ARG A 44 11.92 16.22 9.76
C ARG A 44 11.65 16.72 8.33
N PRO A 45 12.67 17.25 7.63
CA PRO A 45 12.49 17.70 6.26
C PRO A 45 11.88 16.57 5.41
N ARG A 46 10.73 16.83 4.78
CA ARG A 46 10.00 15.84 3.96
C ARG A 46 10.81 15.35 2.74
N ASN A 47 11.96 15.96 2.47
CA ASN A 47 12.86 15.63 1.36
C ASN A 47 14.01 14.68 1.74
N ARG A 48 14.15 14.28 3.02
CA ARG A 48 15.24 13.40 3.46
C ARG A 48 14.72 12.13 4.10
N CYS A 49 15.34 11.00 3.83
CA CYS A 49 14.99 9.72 4.44
C CYS A 49 15.07 9.76 5.96
N PRO A 50 14.17 9.04 6.65
CA PRO A 50 14.26 8.90 8.09
C PRO A 50 15.58 8.22 8.46
N GLN A 51 16.20 8.68 9.54
CA GLN A 51 17.38 8.02 10.09
C GLN A 51 16.93 6.73 10.78
N VAL A 52 17.16 5.59 10.12
CA VAL A 52 16.86 4.24 10.59
C VAL A 52 18.09 3.35 10.38
N GLY A 53 18.23 2.31 11.20
CA GLY A 53 19.23 1.28 11.01
C GLY A 53 18.58 0.00 10.51
N ALA A 54 19.31 -0.78 9.72
CA ALA A 54 18.91 -2.16 9.42
C ALA A 54 19.02 -3.04 10.68
N ILE A 55 18.35 -4.19 10.64
CA ILE A 55 18.44 -5.21 11.68
C ILE A 55 19.90 -5.61 11.92
N LYS A 56 20.26 -5.80 13.20
CA LYS A 56 21.60 -6.25 13.60
C LYS A 56 21.75 -7.75 13.38
N ASN A 57 22.97 -8.21 13.11
CA ASN A 57 23.30 -9.62 12.87
C ASN A 57 22.38 -10.26 11.82
N PHE A 58 22.13 -9.51 10.74
CA PHE A 58 21.21 -9.91 9.69
C PHE A 58 21.74 -11.13 8.94
N ASP A 59 20.93 -12.18 8.88
CA ASP A 59 21.19 -13.37 8.08
C ASP A 59 20.61 -13.19 6.68
N LEU A 60 21.49 -12.80 5.76
CA LEU A 60 21.16 -12.53 4.36
C LEU A 60 20.52 -13.74 3.68
N GLU A 61 21.08 -14.93 3.87
CA GLU A 61 20.64 -16.14 3.17
C GLU A 61 19.25 -16.55 3.64
N ARG A 62 18.98 -16.45 4.95
CA ARG A 62 17.66 -16.79 5.51
C ARG A 62 16.54 -15.82 5.11
N MET A 63 16.86 -14.58 4.78
CA MET A 63 15.86 -13.61 4.29
C MET A 63 15.37 -13.91 2.86
N MET A 64 16.18 -14.63 2.07
CA MET A 64 15.86 -14.89 0.66
C MET A 64 14.60 -15.76 0.48
N GLY A 65 14.15 -15.85 -0.77
CA GLY A 65 12.99 -16.62 -1.17
C GLY A 65 11.69 -15.80 -1.22
N CYS A 66 10.57 -16.51 -1.26
CA CYS A 66 9.25 -15.93 -1.48
C CYS A 66 8.64 -15.34 -0.21
N TRP A 67 7.96 -14.21 -0.37
CA TRP A 67 7.20 -13.52 0.64
C TRP A 67 5.91 -12.96 0.04
N HIS A 68 4.83 -13.01 0.81
CA HIS A 68 3.60 -12.28 0.54
C HIS A 68 3.69 -10.91 1.22
N VAL A 69 3.34 -9.85 0.53
CA VAL A 69 3.16 -8.54 1.17
C VAL A 69 1.75 -8.53 1.75
N VAL A 70 1.62 -8.40 3.07
CA VAL A 70 0.32 -8.42 3.77
C VAL A 70 -0.16 -7.03 4.17
N GLN A 71 0.78 -6.11 4.41
CA GLN A 71 0.46 -4.68 4.47
C GLN A 71 1.49 -3.88 3.67
N TYR A 72 0.99 -2.82 3.02
CA TYR A 72 1.76 -1.94 2.17
C TYR A 72 1.51 -0.48 2.56
N TYR A 73 2.56 0.31 2.57
CA TYR A 73 2.48 1.76 2.63
C TYR A 73 3.35 2.35 1.54
N ALA A 74 2.87 3.42 0.91
CA ALA A 74 3.70 4.32 0.13
C ALA A 74 3.23 5.76 0.30
N SER A 75 4.17 6.69 0.34
CA SER A 75 3.91 8.12 0.56
C SER A 75 3.11 8.80 -0.56
N THR A 76 2.91 8.11 -1.68
CA THR A 76 2.14 8.57 -2.84
C THR A 76 0.71 8.05 -2.85
N GLU A 77 0.39 7.09 -1.98
CA GLU A 77 -0.88 6.36 -1.99
C GLU A 77 -1.78 6.82 -0.85
N GLU A 78 -3.05 7.06 -1.17
CA GLU A 78 -4.06 7.47 -0.19
C GLU A 78 -5.16 6.42 0.00
N LEU A 79 -5.20 5.37 -0.84
CA LEU A 79 -6.21 4.31 -0.85
C LEU A 79 -5.58 2.93 -1.09
N PRO A 80 -6.26 1.84 -0.68
CA PRO A 80 -5.81 0.48 -0.95
C PRO A 80 -6.03 0.12 -2.43
N GLU A 81 -4.98 0.18 -3.25
CA GLU A 81 -5.07 -0.05 -4.70
C GLU A 81 -4.67 -1.47 -5.15
N TYR A 82 -3.96 -2.21 -4.31
CA TYR A 82 -3.25 -3.44 -4.72
C TYR A 82 -3.76 -4.70 -4.04
N ALA A 83 -3.65 -5.82 -4.75
CA ALA A 83 -3.89 -7.16 -4.23
C ALA A 83 -2.84 -8.15 -4.76
N CYS A 84 -2.78 -9.34 -4.16
CA CYS A 84 -1.91 -10.44 -4.57
C CYS A 84 -0.43 -10.06 -4.69
N MET A 85 0.02 -9.09 -3.89
CA MET A 85 1.39 -8.60 -3.96
C MET A 85 2.35 -9.63 -3.38
N ARG A 86 3.36 -10.01 -4.15
CA ARG A 86 4.38 -11.01 -3.81
C ARG A 86 5.76 -10.47 -4.13
N SER A 87 6.74 -10.84 -3.33
CA SER A 87 8.14 -10.51 -3.53
C SER A 87 9.00 -11.78 -3.40
N HIS A 88 9.93 -11.97 -4.31
CA HIS A 88 10.93 -13.02 -4.27
C HIS A 88 12.32 -12.39 -4.21
N PHE A 89 12.99 -12.52 -3.06
CA PHE A 89 14.34 -12.01 -2.86
C PHE A 89 15.37 -13.08 -3.21
N SER A 90 16.41 -12.70 -3.96
CA SER A 90 17.58 -13.53 -4.22
C SER A 90 18.86 -12.73 -4.04
N PHE A 91 19.96 -13.42 -3.73
CA PHE A 91 21.29 -12.82 -3.56
C PHE A 91 22.30 -13.50 -4.49
N SER A 92 23.01 -12.71 -5.29
CA SER A 92 24.16 -13.17 -6.08
C SER A 92 25.43 -12.93 -5.28
N LYS A 93 26.14 -14.01 -4.91
CA LYS A 93 27.46 -13.91 -4.25
C LYS A 93 28.54 -13.36 -5.18
N GLU A 94 28.42 -13.63 -6.48
CA GLU A 94 29.35 -13.18 -7.51
C GLU A 94 29.22 -11.67 -7.75
N ASP A 95 27.99 -11.20 -7.99
CA ASP A 95 27.71 -9.80 -8.27
C ASP A 95 27.52 -8.96 -7.01
N GLN A 96 27.42 -9.59 -5.84
CA GLN A 96 27.14 -8.93 -4.56
C GLN A 96 25.84 -8.12 -4.55
N HIS A 97 24.86 -8.58 -5.34
CA HIS A 97 23.57 -7.91 -5.54
C HIS A 97 22.41 -8.68 -4.94
N ILE A 98 21.47 -7.93 -4.38
CA ILE A 98 20.13 -8.41 -4.01
C ILE A 98 19.18 -8.08 -5.15
N THR A 99 18.36 -9.04 -5.55
CA THR A 99 17.30 -8.86 -6.52
C THR A 99 15.96 -9.14 -5.87
N MET A 100 14.98 -8.27 -6.06
CA MET A 100 13.59 -8.55 -5.75
C MET A 100 12.79 -8.63 -7.04
N ASN A 101 12.28 -9.81 -7.34
CA ASN A 101 11.22 -9.96 -8.34
C ASN A 101 9.89 -9.80 -7.62
N PHE A 102 9.07 -8.87 -8.06
CA PHE A 102 7.77 -8.61 -7.45
C PHE A 102 6.65 -8.75 -8.46
N SER A 103 5.45 -9.09 -7.95
CA SER A 103 4.24 -9.12 -8.74
C SER A 103 3.06 -8.62 -7.93
N TYR A 104 2.05 -8.04 -8.58
CA TYR A 104 0.80 -7.62 -7.96
C TYR A 104 -0.31 -7.50 -9.01
N ILE A 105 -1.54 -7.26 -8.55
CA ILE A 105 -2.66 -6.81 -9.38
C ILE A 105 -3.23 -5.52 -8.79
N PHE A 106 -3.94 -4.75 -9.60
CA PHE A 106 -4.86 -3.73 -9.06
C PHE A 106 -6.10 -4.42 -8.50
N ALA A 107 -6.51 -4.06 -7.28
CA ALA A 107 -7.61 -4.72 -6.57
C ALA A 107 -8.96 -4.57 -7.29
N GLU A 108 -9.16 -3.45 -7.97
CA GLU A 108 -10.39 -3.10 -8.69
C GLU A 108 -10.37 -3.47 -10.18
N ASP A 109 -9.26 -4.02 -10.69
CA ASP A 109 -9.17 -4.41 -12.10
C ASP A 109 -10.02 -5.68 -12.37
N PRO A 110 -11.08 -5.58 -13.20
CA PRO A 110 -11.93 -6.73 -13.51
C PRO A 110 -11.21 -7.80 -14.34
N LEU A 111 -10.12 -7.45 -15.02
CA LEU A 111 -9.32 -8.39 -15.82
C LEU A 111 -8.32 -9.18 -14.95
N ARG A 112 -7.98 -8.64 -13.77
CA ARG A 112 -7.03 -9.22 -12.82
C ARG A 112 -5.69 -9.50 -13.49
N GLU A 113 -5.18 -8.52 -14.22
CA GLU A 113 -3.88 -8.60 -14.87
C GLU A 113 -2.75 -8.59 -13.84
N LYS A 114 -1.92 -9.63 -13.89
CA LYS A 114 -0.71 -9.77 -13.07
C LYS A 114 0.42 -8.96 -13.66
N LEU A 115 0.77 -7.90 -12.94
CA LEU A 115 1.93 -7.08 -13.21
C LEU A 115 3.15 -7.69 -12.53
N VAL A 116 4.30 -7.61 -13.20
CA VAL A 116 5.58 -8.12 -12.72
C VAL A 116 6.66 -7.06 -12.92
N GLY A 117 7.62 -7.03 -12.01
CA GLY A 117 8.79 -6.19 -12.12
C GLY A 117 9.96 -6.76 -11.34
N ASN A 118 11.12 -6.16 -11.53
CA ASN A 118 12.32 -6.48 -10.76
C ASN A 118 13.04 -5.20 -10.35
N ILE A 119 13.80 -5.31 -9.26
CA ILE A 119 14.72 -4.26 -8.82
C ILE A 119 15.94 -4.92 -8.21
N THR A 120 17.10 -4.34 -8.46
CA THR A 120 18.39 -4.82 -7.97
C THR A 120 19.04 -3.77 -7.08
N TRP A 121 19.68 -4.21 -6.01
CA TRP A 121 20.43 -3.35 -5.09
C TRP A 121 21.82 -3.94 -4.84
N MET A 122 22.76 -3.06 -4.52
CA MET A 122 24.05 -3.41 -3.95
C MET A 122 24.00 -3.36 -2.44
N ILE A 123 24.89 -4.10 -1.77
CA ILE A 123 25.14 -3.96 -0.33
C ILE A 123 26.29 -2.96 -0.16
N PRO A 124 26.04 -1.72 0.31
CA PRO A 124 27.09 -0.71 0.41
C PRO A 124 28.13 -1.03 1.50
N LYS A 125 27.74 -1.78 2.54
CA LYS A 125 28.60 -2.21 3.64
C LYS A 125 28.22 -3.62 4.10
N PHE A 126 29.14 -4.58 3.96
CA PHE A 126 28.88 -5.98 4.32
C PHE A 126 28.81 -6.22 5.83
N GLU A 127 29.29 -5.29 6.65
CA GLU A 127 29.10 -5.30 8.10
C GLU A 127 27.66 -4.99 8.50
N GLU A 128 26.86 -4.39 7.60
CA GLU A 128 25.46 -4.03 7.79
C GLU A 128 24.60 -4.58 6.62
N PRO A 129 24.56 -5.91 6.41
CA PRO A 129 24.03 -6.50 5.16
C PRO A 129 22.51 -6.38 5.00
N GLY A 130 21.81 -5.83 6.00
CA GLY A 130 20.38 -5.51 5.92
C GLY A 130 20.07 -4.13 5.33
N HIS A 131 21.11 -3.33 5.00
CA HIS A 131 20.97 -2.09 4.23
C HIS A 131 21.38 -2.36 2.78
N TRP A 132 20.47 -2.08 1.85
CA TRP A 132 20.71 -2.20 0.41
C TRP A 132 20.51 -0.85 -0.26
N GLN A 133 21.24 -0.63 -1.35
CA GLN A 133 21.23 0.64 -2.06
C GLN A 133 21.16 0.41 -3.56
N HIS A 134 20.29 1.18 -4.20
CA HIS A 134 20.14 1.25 -5.64
C HIS A 134 20.32 2.70 -6.07
N THR A 135 21.07 2.88 -7.15
CA THR A 135 21.36 4.17 -7.76
C THR A 135 21.13 4.06 -9.25
N GLU A 136 20.23 4.88 -9.79
CA GLU A 136 20.01 5.02 -11.22
C GLU A 136 20.36 6.44 -11.65
N ASP A 137 21.35 6.56 -12.53
CA ASP A 137 21.91 7.85 -12.98
C ASP A 137 20.86 8.76 -13.62
N ILE A 138 19.89 8.17 -14.32
CA ILE A 138 18.86 8.92 -15.07
C ILE A 138 17.79 9.56 -14.17
N TYR A 139 17.69 9.18 -12.89
CA TYR A 139 16.63 9.66 -11.99
C TYR A 139 17.14 10.54 -10.83
N GLU A 140 18.46 10.83 -10.77
CA GLU A 140 19.11 11.66 -9.74
C GLU A 140 18.64 11.33 -8.31
N GLY A 141 18.74 10.06 -7.90
CA GLY A 141 18.27 9.64 -6.59
C GLY A 141 18.99 8.42 -6.03
N VAL A 142 19.05 8.35 -4.71
CA VAL A 142 19.52 7.18 -3.96
C VAL A 142 18.29 6.49 -3.39
N TYR A 143 18.08 5.24 -3.79
CA TYR A 143 17.01 4.39 -3.29
C TYR A 143 17.59 3.42 -2.27
N ASN A 144 17.33 3.70 -0.99
CA ASN A 144 17.78 2.86 0.12
C ASN A 144 16.67 1.89 0.52
N THR A 145 17.04 0.64 0.74
CA THR A 145 16.18 -0.40 1.29
C THR A 145 16.77 -0.86 2.63
N TYR A 146 15.94 -0.96 3.65
CA TYR A 146 16.33 -1.42 4.98
C TYR A 146 15.43 -2.58 5.38
N VAL A 147 16.03 -3.73 5.71
CA VAL A 147 15.36 -4.75 6.50
C VAL A 147 15.35 -4.25 7.94
N LEU A 148 14.21 -3.73 8.39
CA LEU A 148 14.08 -3.16 9.73
C LEU A 148 14.04 -4.26 10.79
N ASP A 149 13.39 -5.38 10.48
CA ASP A 149 13.30 -6.54 11.36
C ASP A 149 12.80 -7.78 10.60
N THR A 150 13.10 -8.99 11.09
CA THR A 150 12.58 -10.25 10.54
C THR A 150 12.84 -11.39 11.52
N ASP A 151 11.97 -12.39 11.53
CA ASP A 151 12.27 -13.70 12.14
C ASP A 151 12.67 -14.75 11.10
N TYR A 152 12.76 -14.35 9.83
CA TYR A 152 13.12 -15.13 8.65
C TYR A 152 12.09 -16.20 8.22
N ASP A 153 11.39 -16.78 9.18
CA ASP A 153 10.57 -17.98 8.99
C ASP A 153 9.07 -17.69 8.90
N THR A 154 8.61 -16.54 9.42
CA THR A 154 7.19 -16.19 9.43
C THR A 154 6.91 -14.79 8.91
N TRP A 155 7.65 -13.78 9.35
CA TRP A 155 7.42 -12.38 8.99
C TRP A 155 8.73 -11.62 8.74
N GLY A 156 8.60 -10.52 7.99
CA GLY A 156 9.68 -9.56 7.76
C GLY A 156 9.12 -8.15 7.64
N LEU A 157 9.95 -7.15 7.93
CA LEU A 157 9.63 -5.74 7.79
C LEU A 157 10.71 -5.06 6.95
N VAL A 158 10.32 -4.59 5.77
CA VAL A 158 11.21 -3.90 4.85
C VAL A 158 10.70 -2.47 4.64
N MET A 159 11.62 -1.52 4.60
CA MET A 159 11.32 -0.12 4.30
C MET A 159 12.19 0.35 3.16
N HIS A 160 11.59 1.06 2.21
CA HIS A 160 12.30 1.71 1.13
C HIS A 160 12.21 3.23 1.27
N CYS A 161 13.27 3.93 0.92
CA CYS A 161 13.26 5.37 0.86
C CYS A 161 14.14 5.90 -0.26
N ALA A 162 13.57 6.77 -1.09
CA ALA A 162 14.28 7.44 -2.16
C ALA A 162 14.37 8.94 -1.88
N GLU A 163 15.59 9.47 -1.85
CA GLU A 163 15.81 10.91 -1.83
C GLU A 163 15.98 11.40 -3.26
N LYS A 164 15.23 12.44 -3.63
CA LYS A 164 15.38 13.13 -4.91
C LYS A 164 15.60 14.61 -4.69
N LYS A 165 16.60 15.18 -5.36
CA LYS A 165 16.96 16.59 -5.21
C LYS A 165 15.77 17.49 -5.54
N LYS A 166 15.43 18.43 -4.65
CA LYS A 166 14.28 19.38 -4.78
C LYS A 166 12.88 18.75 -4.78
N HIS A 167 12.74 17.46 -4.55
CA HIS A 167 11.43 16.79 -4.45
C HIS A 167 11.21 16.22 -3.04
N PRO A 168 9.96 15.97 -2.62
CA PRO A 168 9.69 15.14 -1.45
C PRO A 168 10.35 13.77 -1.63
N ARG A 169 10.80 13.18 -0.51
CA ARG A 169 11.29 11.81 -0.53
C ARG A 169 10.12 10.87 -0.86
N TYR A 170 10.42 9.77 -1.53
CA TYR A 170 9.50 8.63 -1.58
C TYR A 170 9.78 7.72 -0.39
N LEU A 171 8.74 7.26 0.29
CA LEU A 171 8.86 6.34 1.43
C LEU A 171 7.84 5.23 1.24
N SER A 172 8.26 3.97 1.35
CA SER A 172 7.36 2.83 1.36
C SER A 172 7.78 1.79 2.41
N ALA A 173 6.83 0.98 2.87
CA ALA A 173 7.09 -0.10 3.80
C ALA A 173 6.23 -1.32 3.49
N LEU A 174 6.84 -2.50 3.65
CA LEU A 174 6.24 -3.80 3.38
C LEU A 174 6.26 -4.62 4.67
N LEU A 175 5.08 -5.06 5.13
CA LEU A 175 5.00 -6.18 6.05
C LEU A 175 4.93 -7.45 5.21
N LEU A 176 5.92 -8.30 5.41
CA LEU A 176 6.13 -9.53 4.66
C LEU A 176 5.69 -10.72 5.51
N ALA A 177 5.13 -11.73 4.84
CA ALA A 177 4.73 -12.97 5.47
C ALA A 177 5.15 -14.18 4.61
N ARG A 178 5.66 -15.24 5.23
CA ARG A 178 5.90 -16.51 4.51
C ARG A 178 4.58 -17.16 4.09
N LYS A 179 3.50 -16.90 4.84
CA LYS A 179 2.12 -17.29 4.52
C LYS A 179 1.34 -16.11 3.93
N THR A 180 0.09 -16.34 3.54
CA THR A 180 -0.79 -15.31 2.94
C THR A 180 -1.34 -14.30 3.95
N SER A 181 -1.06 -14.47 5.24
CA SER A 181 -1.51 -13.59 6.32
C SER A 181 -0.56 -13.69 7.52
N LEU A 182 -0.64 -12.70 8.42
CA LEU A 182 -0.02 -12.69 9.74
C LEU A 182 -1.12 -12.57 10.80
N ALA A 183 -0.79 -12.96 12.04
CA ALA A 183 -1.67 -12.73 13.17
C ALA A 183 -1.65 -11.25 13.61
N ASP A 184 -2.75 -10.78 14.21
CA ASP A 184 -2.92 -9.37 14.61
C ASP A 184 -1.82 -8.87 15.54
N ASN A 185 -1.30 -9.74 16.42
CA ASN A 185 -0.20 -9.41 17.32
C ASN A 185 1.12 -9.22 16.57
N GLU A 186 1.38 -9.99 15.52
CA GLU A 186 2.55 -9.85 14.65
C GLU A 186 2.46 -8.54 13.86
N ILE A 187 1.30 -8.26 13.27
CA ILE A 187 1.04 -6.99 12.56
C ILE A 187 1.25 -5.79 13.51
N SER A 188 0.65 -5.84 14.70
CA SER A 188 0.78 -4.77 15.70
C SER A 188 2.23 -4.55 16.13
N PHE A 189 2.98 -5.64 16.33
CA PHE A 189 4.40 -5.60 16.66
C PHE A 189 5.23 -4.92 15.55
N LEU A 190 5.04 -5.33 14.29
CA LEU A 190 5.79 -4.78 13.15
C LEU A 190 5.46 -3.32 12.89
N ARG A 191 4.18 -2.95 12.97
CA ARG A 191 3.75 -1.54 12.90
C ARG A 191 4.35 -0.72 14.02
N GLY A 192 4.60 -1.31 15.19
CA GLY A 192 5.33 -0.69 16.30
C GLY A 192 6.78 -0.29 15.95
N LYS A 193 7.42 -1.01 15.03
CA LYS A 193 8.81 -0.77 14.60
C LYS A 193 8.98 0.24 13.47
N LEU A 194 7.89 0.63 12.80
CA LEU A 194 7.93 1.65 11.75
C LEU A 194 8.39 3.00 12.30
N PRO A 195 9.21 3.77 11.57
CA PRO A 195 9.58 5.12 11.95
C PRO A 195 8.35 6.04 12.04
N GLN A 196 8.42 7.07 12.88
CA GLN A 196 7.36 8.09 13.04
C GLN A 196 7.02 8.83 11.75
N ASP A 197 7.93 8.79 10.78
CA ASP A 197 7.79 9.36 9.45
C ASP A 197 6.77 8.62 8.56
N ILE A 198 6.36 7.41 8.93
CA ILE A 198 5.30 6.63 8.26
C ILE A 198 4.00 6.80 9.02
N ASP A 199 2.98 7.31 8.34
CA ASP A 199 1.63 7.36 8.88
C ASP A 199 0.98 5.97 8.80
N LYS A 200 0.79 5.38 9.97
CA LYS A 200 0.30 4.01 10.09
C LYS A 200 -1.16 3.91 9.65
N SER A 201 -1.95 4.98 9.62
CA SER A 201 -3.33 4.89 9.09
C SER A 201 -3.37 4.56 7.59
N PHE A 202 -2.28 4.78 6.86
CA PHE A 202 -2.13 4.49 5.43
C PHE A 202 -1.36 3.18 5.16
N MET A 203 -1.15 2.36 6.18
CA MET A 203 -0.66 0.99 6.00
C MET A 203 -1.87 0.12 5.63
N PHE A 204 -2.03 -0.11 4.33
CA PHE A 204 -3.16 -0.81 3.74
C PHE A 204 -2.95 -2.32 3.74
N ASP A 205 -4.02 -3.06 4.02
CA ASP A 205 -4.03 -4.51 3.89
C ASP A 205 -3.98 -4.90 2.41
N ILE A 206 -3.12 -5.86 2.09
CA ILE A 206 -3.04 -6.44 0.76
C ILE A 206 -3.78 -7.77 0.76
N GLY A 207 -4.90 -7.81 0.03
CA GLY A 207 -5.68 -9.03 -0.14
C GLY A 207 -4.88 -10.12 -0.84
N GLN A 208 -4.65 -11.24 -0.16
CA GLN A 208 -4.01 -12.44 -0.71
C GLN A 208 -5.02 -13.52 -1.14
N GLY A 209 -6.31 -13.19 -1.13
CA GLY A 209 -7.39 -14.07 -1.58
C GLY A 209 -7.53 -14.09 -3.10
N SER A 210 -7.90 -15.26 -3.65
CA SER A 210 -8.21 -15.44 -5.07
C SER A 210 -7.07 -15.04 -6.02
N CYS A 211 -5.82 -15.32 -5.64
CA CYS A 211 -4.63 -15.03 -6.45
C CYS A 211 -4.28 -16.13 -7.46
N ASP A 212 -5.21 -17.05 -7.71
CA ASP A 212 -5.07 -18.12 -8.69
C ASP A 212 -5.64 -17.68 -10.05
N ASN A 213 -5.11 -18.24 -11.14
CA ASN A 213 -5.56 -17.96 -12.52
C ASN A 213 -5.52 -16.48 -12.92
N LEU A 214 -4.57 -15.70 -12.38
CA LEU A 214 -4.36 -14.33 -12.80
C LEU A 214 -3.95 -14.28 -14.28
N MET A 215 -4.43 -13.27 -15.00
CA MET A 215 -4.03 -13.08 -16.39
C MET A 215 -2.58 -12.58 -16.43
N GLU A 216 -1.69 -13.26 -17.14
CA GLU A 216 -0.33 -12.78 -17.27
C GLU A 216 -0.34 -11.52 -18.16
N SER A 217 0.34 -10.46 -17.72
CA SER A 217 0.45 -9.23 -18.49
C SER A 217 1.07 -9.52 -19.87
N SER A 218 0.30 -9.30 -20.94
CA SER A 218 0.82 -9.41 -22.30
C SER A 218 1.62 -8.15 -22.59
N GLN A 219 2.94 -8.21 -22.41
CA GLN A 219 3.81 -7.09 -22.73
C GLN A 219 3.68 -6.59 -24.19
N ASP A 220 3.09 -7.38 -25.11
CA ASP A 220 3.09 -7.10 -26.56
C ASP A 220 1.80 -7.38 -27.38
N ASP A 221 0.59 -7.61 -26.84
CA ASP A 221 -0.58 -7.80 -27.74
C ASP A 221 -1.98 -7.38 -27.23
N PRO A 222 -2.49 -6.20 -27.63
CA PRO A 222 -3.88 -5.80 -27.43
C PRO A 222 -4.92 -6.73 -28.11
N LEU A 223 -4.52 -7.55 -29.10
CA LEU A 223 -5.40 -8.43 -29.88
C LEU A 223 -5.50 -9.86 -29.31
N ALA A 224 -4.62 -10.27 -28.40
CA ALA A 224 -4.74 -11.56 -27.70
C ALA A 224 -6.10 -11.67 -26.97
N TYR A 225 -6.61 -10.53 -26.49
CA TYR A 225 -7.92 -10.38 -25.86
C TYR A 225 -9.09 -10.76 -26.79
N VAL A 226 -9.07 -10.30 -28.04
CA VAL A 226 -10.14 -10.54 -29.03
C VAL A 226 -10.11 -12.00 -29.51
N VAL A 227 -8.93 -12.61 -29.59
CA VAL A 227 -8.77 -13.98 -30.10
C VAL A 227 -9.21 -15.01 -29.08
N ASN A 228 -8.88 -14.84 -27.79
CA ASN A 228 -9.34 -15.76 -26.74
C ASN A 228 -10.85 -15.64 -26.45
N GLY A 229 -11.41 -14.42 -26.45
CA GLY A 229 -12.86 -14.23 -26.36
C GLY A 229 -13.63 -14.88 -27.52
N ARG A 230 -13.10 -14.79 -28.75
CA ARG A 230 -13.67 -15.46 -29.93
C ARG A 230 -13.49 -16.98 -29.92
N ARG A 231 -12.39 -17.51 -29.37
CA ARG A 231 -12.17 -18.96 -29.20
C ARG A 231 -13.17 -19.54 -28.21
N ASN A 232 -13.34 -18.92 -27.05
CA ASN A 232 -14.33 -19.35 -26.06
C ASN A 232 -15.77 -19.24 -26.61
N GLY A 233 -16.09 -18.17 -27.35
CA GLY A 233 -17.39 -18.05 -28.03
C GLY A 233 -17.64 -19.17 -29.06
N ARG A 234 -16.61 -19.55 -29.85
CA ARG A 234 -16.71 -20.67 -30.81
C ARG A 234 -16.84 -22.03 -30.15
N GLU A 235 -16.15 -22.26 -29.03
CA GLU A 235 -16.24 -23.51 -28.27
C GLU A 235 -17.64 -23.68 -27.62
N ILE A 236 -18.18 -22.59 -27.05
CA ILE A 236 -19.56 -22.58 -26.52
C ILE A 236 -20.58 -22.84 -27.64
N PHE A 237 -20.41 -22.22 -28.81
CA PHE A 237 -21.33 -22.43 -29.95
C PHE A 237 -21.27 -23.87 -30.50
N LYS A 238 -20.11 -24.52 -30.47
CA LYS A 238 -19.97 -25.94 -30.83
C LYS A 238 -20.65 -26.86 -29.82
N LEU A 239 -20.56 -26.56 -28.52
CA LEU A 239 -21.21 -27.33 -27.46
C LEU A 239 -22.74 -27.23 -27.55
N VAL A 240 -23.27 -26.03 -27.78
CA VAL A 240 -24.72 -25.80 -27.93
C VAL A 240 -25.28 -26.56 -29.13
N ASN A 241 -24.58 -26.57 -30.28
CA ASN A 241 -25.00 -27.33 -31.45
C ASN A 241 -24.88 -28.86 -31.30
N LYS A 242 -24.13 -29.34 -30.30
CA LYS A 242 -23.97 -30.78 -30.03
C LYS A 242 -25.01 -31.31 -29.04
N LEU A 243 -25.60 -30.44 -28.23
CA LEU A 243 -26.67 -30.76 -27.27
C LEU A 243 -28.09 -30.60 -27.85
N GLY A 244 -28.22 -30.03 -29.05
CA GLY A 244 -29.49 -29.85 -29.77
C GLY A 244 -29.83 -30.91 -30.82
N ARG A 245 -29.23 -32.10 -30.76
CA ARG A 245 -29.59 -33.28 -31.58
C ARG A 245 -29.94 -34.46 -30.70
#